data_AF-A0A3C0ET89-F1
#
_entry.id   AF-A0A3C0ET89-F1
#
_cell.length_a   1.000
_cell.length_b   1.000
_cell.length_c   1.000
_cell.angle_alpha   90.00
_cell.angle_beta   90.00
_cell.angle_gamma   90.00
#
_symmetry.space_group_name_H-M   'P 1'
#
loop_
_entity.id
_entity.type
_entity.pdbx_description
1 polymer ?
#
loop_
_entity_poly.entity_id
_entity_poly.type
_entity_poly.pdbx_seq_one_letter_code
_entity_poly.pdbx_strand_id
1 'polypeptide(L)'
;MPLFLTFCLVSAVAIASFWLPSTHIASAHCQVPCGIYDDEGRIDQIREDAVTITKATRLINELAASKTAQDQNQLVRWINTKEAHASNIITTISEYFLTQKIKPVPSTEGEAYTAYLQKLAAHHQVMVAAMKTKQKADPAVADALKTSIENIAPMYQHDHKH
;
A
#
# COMPACT_ATOMS: atom_id res chain seq x y z
N MET A 1 -59.89 18.51 -30.70
CA MET A 1 -60.52 17.71 -29.64
C MET A 1 -59.99 16.28 -29.78
N PRO A 2 -59.17 15.72 -28.89
CA PRO A 2 -58.30 16.28 -27.85
C PRO A 2 -56.82 15.89 -28.09
N LEU A 3 -55.96 16.89 -28.32
CA LEU A 3 -54.51 16.74 -28.47
C LEU A 3 -53.82 17.30 -27.21
N PHE A 4 -54.16 16.81 -26.01
CA PHE A 4 -53.65 17.42 -24.76
C PHE A 4 -53.59 16.47 -23.55
N LEU A 5 -53.54 15.15 -23.75
CA LEU A 5 -53.71 14.22 -22.63
C LEU A 5 -52.78 13.00 -22.68
N THR A 6 -51.47 13.16 -22.90
CA THR A 6 -50.57 11.98 -22.82
C THR A 6 -49.12 12.20 -22.43
N PHE A 7 -48.66 13.39 -22.04
CA PHE A 7 -47.26 13.55 -21.61
C PHE A 7 -47.10 14.45 -20.38
N CYS A 8 -48.01 14.31 -19.41
CA CYS A 8 -47.83 14.85 -18.06
C CYS A 8 -47.03 13.91 -17.12
N LEU A 9 -46.30 12.95 -17.70
CA LEU A 9 -45.57 11.89 -16.98
C LEU A 9 -44.06 11.85 -17.30
N VAL A 10 -43.48 12.96 -17.76
CA VAL A 10 -42.02 13.07 -17.96
C VAL A 10 -41.33 13.99 -16.94
N SER A 11 -42.09 14.70 -16.11
CA SER A 11 -41.51 15.66 -15.15
C SER A 11 -41.21 15.09 -13.77
N ALA A 12 -41.26 13.77 -13.55
CA ALA A 12 -41.12 13.18 -12.21
C ALA A 12 -39.99 12.14 -12.01
N VAL A 13 -39.16 11.85 -13.04
CA VAL A 13 -38.11 10.82 -12.92
C VAL A 13 -36.68 11.35 -13.18
N ALA A 14 -36.51 12.66 -13.40
CA ALA A 14 -35.21 13.24 -13.77
C ALA A 14 -34.42 13.93 -12.62
N ILE A 15 -34.68 13.62 -11.35
CA ILE A 15 -33.92 14.21 -10.21
C ILE A 15 -33.38 13.14 -9.22
N ALA A 16 -33.67 11.86 -9.41
CA ALA A 16 -33.24 10.79 -8.49
C ALA A 16 -32.08 9.94 -9.03
N SER A 17 -31.20 10.52 -9.84
CA SER A 17 -30.02 9.82 -10.35
C SER A 17 -28.76 10.54 -9.91
N PHE A 18 -28.00 9.83 -9.07
CA PHE A 18 -26.54 9.94 -8.98
C PHE A 18 -25.98 10.98 -8.00
N TRP A 19 -26.47 10.98 -6.76
CA TRP A 19 -25.55 11.21 -5.63
C TRP A 19 -24.74 9.92 -5.44
N LEU A 20 -23.73 9.71 -6.29
CA LEU A 20 -22.66 8.78 -5.90
C LEU A 20 -21.92 9.45 -4.75
N PRO A 21 -21.79 8.82 -3.57
CA PRO A 21 -20.73 9.22 -2.68
C PRO A 21 -19.43 9.05 -3.46
N SER A 22 -18.79 10.18 -3.77
CA SER A 22 -17.40 10.18 -4.20
C SER A 22 -16.63 9.47 -3.10
N THR A 23 -16.33 8.18 -3.29
CA THR A 23 -15.32 7.51 -2.50
C THR A 23 -14.04 8.25 -2.84
N HIS A 24 -13.67 9.20 -1.98
CA HIS A 24 -12.37 9.82 -2.03
C HIS A 24 -11.36 8.69 -1.87
N ILE A 25 -10.85 8.19 -2.99
CA ILE A 25 -9.58 7.47 -2.99
C ILE A 25 -8.62 8.50 -2.43
N ALA A 26 -8.26 8.35 -1.14
CA ALA A 26 -7.24 9.12 -0.48
C ALA A 26 -5.90 8.76 -1.13
N SER A 27 -5.71 9.33 -2.32
CA SER A 27 -4.49 9.34 -3.11
C SER A 27 -3.37 9.85 -2.21
N ALA A 28 -2.22 9.17 -2.30
CA ALA A 28 -0.94 9.46 -1.66
C ALA A 28 -0.92 10.77 -0.85
N HIS A 29 -0.85 10.63 0.48
CA HIS A 29 -0.93 11.74 1.44
C HIS A 29 -0.14 12.95 0.96
N CYS A 30 -0.86 14.06 0.76
CA CYS A 30 -0.51 15.17 -0.12
C CYS A 30 0.77 15.94 0.25
N GLN A 31 1.60 15.48 1.19
CA GLN A 31 2.78 16.16 1.75
C GLN A 31 2.49 17.57 2.33
N VAL A 32 1.21 17.95 2.37
CA VAL A 32 0.64 19.13 3.02
C VAL A 32 0.33 18.75 4.47
N PRO A 33 0.48 19.67 5.44
CA PRO A 33 0.08 19.45 6.82
C PRO A 33 -1.46 19.39 6.96
N CYS A 34 -2.10 18.38 6.37
CA CYS A 34 -3.55 18.22 6.34
C CYS A 34 -4.12 17.56 7.60
N GLY A 35 -3.28 16.91 8.42
CA GLY A 35 -3.72 16.24 9.66
C GLY A 35 -4.51 14.94 9.45
N ILE A 36 -4.66 14.48 8.20
CA ILE A 36 -5.43 13.29 7.86
C ILE A 36 -4.46 12.10 7.71
N TYR A 37 -4.52 11.18 8.67
CA TYR A 37 -3.68 9.99 8.73
C TYR A 37 -4.55 8.74 8.91
N ASP A 38 -4.20 7.68 8.21
CA ASP A 38 -4.80 6.35 8.33
C ASP A 38 -3.63 5.36 8.41
N ASP A 39 -3.02 5.31 9.59
CA ASP A 39 -1.78 4.56 9.78
C ASP A 39 -2.02 3.05 9.60
N GLU A 40 -3.15 2.54 10.13
CA GLU A 40 -3.58 1.15 9.96
C GLU A 40 -3.84 0.81 8.50
N GLY A 41 -4.57 1.66 7.77
CA GLY A 41 -4.80 1.48 6.34
C GLY A 41 -3.50 1.46 5.53
N ARG A 42 -2.46 2.21 5.96
CA ARG A 42 -1.14 2.12 5.32
C ARG A 42 -0.36 0.87 5.66
N ILE A 43 -0.50 0.34 6.87
CA ILE A 43 0.06 -0.97 7.20
C ILE A 43 -0.65 -2.06 6.39
N ASP A 44 -1.98 -2.01 6.26
CA ASP A 44 -2.75 -2.99 5.48
C ASP A 44 -2.41 -2.93 3.99
N GLN A 45 -2.20 -1.74 3.45
CA GLN A 45 -1.75 -1.57 2.06
C GLN A 45 -0.40 -2.25 1.81
N ILE A 46 0.61 -2.04 2.66
CA ILE A 46 1.93 -2.67 2.46
C ILE A 46 1.91 -4.18 2.76
N ARG A 47 0.98 -4.66 3.59
CA ARG A 47 0.72 -6.11 3.76
C ARG A 47 0.16 -6.72 2.48
N GLU A 48 -0.80 -6.06 1.83
CA GLU A 48 -1.35 -6.51 0.55
C GLU A 48 -0.27 -6.53 -0.55
N ASP A 49 0.59 -5.51 -0.60
CA ASP A 49 1.76 -5.50 -1.49
C ASP A 49 2.68 -6.70 -1.22
N ALA A 50 2.96 -7.03 0.05
CA ALA A 50 3.78 -8.18 0.43
C ALA A 50 3.15 -9.53 0.06
N VAL A 51 1.83 -9.66 0.16
CA VAL A 51 1.09 -10.84 -0.34
C VAL A 51 1.26 -10.98 -1.85
N THR A 52 1.16 -9.87 -2.58
CA THR A 52 1.34 -9.86 -4.04
C THR A 52 2.77 -10.23 -4.44
N ILE A 53 3.78 -9.71 -3.72
CA ILE A 53 5.20 -10.07 -3.91
C ILE A 53 5.42 -11.57 -3.67
N THR A 54 4.81 -12.15 -2.64
CA THR A 54 4.90 -13.59 -2.34
C THR A 54 4.32 -14.41 -3.48
N LYS A 55 3.12 -14.04 -3.96
CA LYS A 55 2.47 -14.70 -5.10
C LYS A 55 3.30 -14.58 -6.37
N ALA A 56 3.82 -13.40 -6.68
CA ALA A 56 4.66 -13.15 -7.84
C ALA A 56 5.95 -13.98 -7.78
N THR A 57 6.59 -14.06 -6.61
CA THR A 57 7.79 -14.87 -6.38
C THR A 57 7.55 -16.34 -6.67
N ARG A 58 6.43 -16.91 -6.20
CA ARG A 58 6.04 -18.29 -6.51
C ARG A 58 5.84 -18.50 -8.01
N LEU A 59 5.06 -17.62 -8.66
CA LEU A 59 4.74 -17.75 -10.09
C LEU A 59 5.98 -17.58 -10.98
N ILE A 60 6.92 -16.71 -10.61
CA ILE A 60 8.21 -16.59 -11.29
C ILE A 60 8.98 -17.92 -11.27
N ASN A 61 9.05 -18.58 -10.11
CA ASN A 61 9.74 -19.87 -9.99
C ASN A 61 9.06 -20.98 -10.79
N GLU A 62 7.72 -21.02 -10.83
CA GLU A 62 6.96 -21.98 -11.63
C GLU A 62 7.18 -21.78 -13.14
N LEU A 63 7.21 -20.52 -13.59
CA LEU A 63 7.32 -20.17 -15.01
C LEU A 63 8.75 -20.19 -15.54
N ALA A 64 9.77 -20.09 -14.68
CA ALA A 64 11.18 -19.97 -15.07
C ALA A 64 11.70 -21.14 -15.93
N ALA A 65 11.11 -22.33 -15.80
CA ALA A 65 11.48 -23.51 -16.58
C ALA A 65 10.77 -23.61 -17.96
N SER A 66 9.74 -22.79 -18.21
CA SER A 66 8.94 -22.89 -19.44
C SER A 66 9.65 -22.30 -20.66
N LYS A 67 9.36 -22.85 -21.84
CA LYS A 67 9.88 -22.39 -23.14
C LYS A 67 8.80 -21.81 -24.06
N THR A 68 7.55 -21.71 -23.60
CA THR A 68 6.48 -21.14 -24.42
C THR A 68 6.56 -19.61 -24.41
N ALA A 69 6.26 -18.96 -25.53
CA ALA A 69 6.23 -17.50 -25.60
C ALA A 69 5.21 -16.89 -24.63
N GLN A 70 4.08 -17.58 -24.40
CA GLN A 70 3.06 -17.11 -23.48
C GLN A 70 3.54 -17.12 -22.02
N ASP A 71 4.22 -18.18 -21.59
CA ASP A 71 4.74 -18.26 -20.22
C ASP A 71 5.88 -17.26 -20.00
N GLN A 72 6.72 -17.03 -21.00
CA GLN A 72 7.75 -16.00 -20.96
C GLN A 72 7.16 -14.59 -20.82
N ASN A 73 6.04 -14.30 -21.50
CA ASN A 73 5.30 -13.05 -21.30
C ASN A 73 4.76 -12.94 -19.87
N GLN A 74 4.24 -14.03 -19.29
CA GLN A 74 3.75 -14.02 -17.90
C GLN A 74 4.90 -13.87 -16.89
N LEU A 75 6.04 -14.49 -17.12
CA LEU A 75 7.23 -14.37 -16.29
C LEU A 75 7.66 -12.90 -16.17
N VAL A 76 7.78 -12.21 -17.31
CA VAL A 76 8.13 -10.77 -17.34
C VAL A 76 7.08 -9.93 -16.61
N ARG A 77 5.78 -10.22 -16.78
CA ARG A 77 4.72 -9.51 -16.06
C ARG A 77 4.86 -9.69 -14.55
N TRP A 78 5.10 -10.90 -14.06
CA TRP A 78 5.26 -11.15 -12.63
C TRP A 78 6.52 -10.52 -12.04
N ILE A 79 7.62 -10.45 -12.81
CA ILE A 79 8.82 -9.69 -12.42
C ILE A 79 8.46 -8.21 -12.25
N ASN A 80 7.82 -7.60 -13.25
CA ASN A 80 7.44 -6.19 -13.20
C ASN A 80 6.43 -5.90 -12.08
N THR A 81 5.44 -6.76 -11.87
CA THR A 81 4.49 -6.66 -10.75
C THR A 81 5.22 -6.70 -9.41
N LYS A 82 6.09 -7.70 -9.18
CA LYS A 82 6.87 -7.80 -7.94
C LYS A 82 7.68 -6.53 -7.66
N GLU A 83 8.33 -5.98 -8.69
CA GLU A 83 9.12 -4.77 -8.57
C GLU A 83 8.30 -3.51 -8.30
N ALA A 84 7.11 -3.39 -8.90
CA ALA A 84 6.20 -2.28 -8.67
C ALA A 84 5.69 -2.29 -7.21
N HIS A 85 5.19 -3.43 -6.72
CA HIS A 85 4.72 -3.55 -5.34
C HIS A 85 5.83 -3.33 -4.31
N ALA A 86 7.04 -3.84 -4.57
CA ALA A 86 8.18 -3.55 -3.69
C ALA A 86 8.54 -2.05 -3.66
N SER A 87 8.39 -1.36 -4.79
CA SER A 87 8.61 0.09 -4.87
C SER A 87 7.53 0.87 -4.12
N ASN A 88 6.26 0.44 -4.20
CA ASN A 88 5.16 1.03 -3.43
C ASN A 88 5.38 0.93 -1.92
N ILE A 89 5.91 -0.21 -1.43
CA ILE A 89 6.28 -0.36 -0.03
C ILE A 89 7.38 0.64 0.34
N ILE A 90 8.44 0.73 -0.46
CA ILE A 90 9.55 1.68 -0.21
C ILE A 90 9.03 3.11 -0.15
N THR A 91 8.21 3.54 -1.12
CA THR A 91 7.58 4.86 -1.16
C THR A 91 6.69 5.10 0.06
N THR A 92 5.86 4.14 0.45
CA THR A 92 4.99 4.28 1.62
C THR A 92 5.81 4.45 2.90
N ILE A 93 6.85 3.63 3.07
CA ILE A 93 7.74 3.75 4.24
C ILE A 93 8.48 5.08 4.25
N SER A 94 9.04 5.51 3.12
CA SER A 94 9.83 6.73 3.03
C SER A 94 8.96 7.98 3.15
N GLU A 95 7.90 8.10 2.37
CA GLU A 95 7.12 9.34 2.23
C GLU A 95 6.02 9.49 3.26
N TYR A 96 5.49 8.39 3.82
CA TYR A 96 4.46 8.47 4.84
C TYR A 96 5.05 8.31 6.23
N PHE A 97 5.66 7.15 6.50
CA PHE A 97 6.09 6.82 7.86
C PHE A 97 7.33 7.63 8.28
N LEU A 98 8.41 7.59 7.50
CA LEU A 98 9.67 8.24 7.88
C LEU A 98 9.59 9.77 7.87
N THR A 99 8.95 10.37 6.87
CA THR A 99 8.94 11.85 6.72
C THR A 99 7.75 12.53 7.40
N GLN A 100 6.59 11.89 7.54
CA GLN A 100 5.39 12.52 8.11
C GLN A 100 5.12 12.06 9.56
N LYS A 101 5.25 10.75 9.83
CA LYS A 101 4.86 10.15 11.11
C LYS A 101 5.94 10.21 12.18
N ILE A 102 7.17 9.82 11.86
CA ILE A 102 8.26 9.81 12.84
C ILE A 102 8.73 11.25 13.11
N LYS A 103 8.63 11.68 14.37
CA LYS A 103 9.12 13.00 14.78
C LYS A 103 10.60 12.94 15.15
N PRO A 104 11.44 13.88 14.67
CA PRO A 104 12.82 13.98 15.09
C PRO A 104 12.93 14.16 16.61
N VAL A 105 13.90 13.47 17.20
CA VAL A 105 14.22 13.60 18.62
C VAL A 105 15.66 14.14 18.74
N PRO A 106 15.91 15.20 19.53
CA PRO A 106 17.26 15.69 19.80
C PRO A 106 18.15 14.63 20.46
N SER A 107 19.44 14.61 20.11
CA SER A 107 20.40 13.66 20.69
C SER A 107 20.62 13.84 22.20
N THR A 108 20.23 14.99 22.75
CA THR A 108 20.27 15.28 24.19
C THR A 108 19.18 14.56 24.98
N GLU A 109 18.18 13.95 24.33
CA GLU A 109 17.04 13.29 24.99
C GLU A 109 17.25 11.80 25.29
N GLY A 110 18.50 11.33 25.37
CA GLY A 110 18.88 10.03 25.95
C GLY A 110 18.07 8.83 25.43
N GLU A 111 17.24 8.25 26.29
CA GLU A 111 16.40 7.09 25.97
C GLU A 111 15.40 7.38 24.84
N ALA A 112 14.82 8.58 24.78
CA ALA A 112 13.89 8.96 23.72
C ALA A 112 14.60 9.00 22.36
N TYR A 113 15.84 9.48 22.32
CA TYR A 113 16.66 9.45 21.11
C TYR A 113 16.98 8.01 20.68
N THR A 114 17.27 7.13 21.65
CA THR A 114 17.51 5.71 21.38
C THR A 114 16.28 5.03 20.79
N ALA A 115 15.09 5.27 21.35
CA ALA A 115 13.83 4.75 20.82
C ALA A 115 13.52 5.30 19.42
N TYR A 116 13.84 6.57 19.15
CA TYR A 116 13.73 7.17 17.82
C TYR A 116 14.63 6.45 16.80
N LEU A 117 15.90 6.20 17.13
CA LEU A 117 16.82 5.46 16.25
C LEU A 117 16.34 4.02 15.98
N GLN A 118 15.79 3.34 16.99
CA GLN A 118 15.22 2.00 16.82
C GLN A 118 14.03 2.01 15.85
N LYS A 119 13.14 3.01 15.95
CA LYS A 119 12.03 3.19 15.01
C LYS A 119 12.54 3.42 13.58
N LEU A 120 13.54 4.29 13.40
CA LEU A 120 14.15 4.53 12.08
C LEU A 120 14.75 3.24 11.49
N ALA A 121 15.50 2.49 12.29
CA ALA A 121 16.12 1.25 11.87
C ALA A 121 15.08 0.19 11.46
N ALA A 122 13.98 0.06 12.20
CA ALA A 122 12.91 -0.87 11.88
C ALA A 122 12.24 -0.55 10.52
N HIS A 123 11.96 0.72 10.25
CA HIS A 123 11.40 1.16 8.97
C HIS A 123 12.39 0.99 7.81
N HIS A 124 13.66 1.33 8.04
CA HIS A 124 14.71 1.09 7.06
C HIS A 124 14.83 -0.40 6.71
N GLN A 125 14.68 -1.29 7.69
CA GLN A 125 14.70 -2.73 7.45
C GLN A 125 13.56 -3.18 6.52
N VAL A 126 12.36 -2.60 6.60
CA VAL A 126 11.27 -2.86 5.65
C VAL A 126 11.68 -2.46 4.24
N MET A 127 12.25 -1.27 4.05
CA MET A 127 12.70 -0.80 2.73
C MET A 127 13.80 -1.70 2.15
N VAL A 128 14.77 -2.12 2.97
CA VAL A 128 15.84 -3.04 2.56
C VAL A 128 15.27 -4.40 2.17
N ALA A 129 14.33 -4.95 2.95
CA ALA A 129 13.68 -6.20 2.64
C ALA A 129 12.88 -6.11 1.32
N ALA A 130 12.11 -5.03 1.12
CA ALA A 130 11.37 -4.78 -0.11
C ALA A 130 12.32 -4.64 -1.33
N MET A 131 13.42 -3.92 -1.18
CA MET A 131 14.43 -3.84 -2.24
C MET A 131 15.00 -5.23 -2.60
N LYS A 132 15.28 -6.08 -1.60
CA LYS A 132 15.76 -7.44 -1.85
C LYS A 132 14.73 -8.30 -2.59
N THR A 133 13.43 -8.11 -2.35
CA THR A 133 12.40 -8.82 -3.12
C THR A 133 12.36 -8.36 -4.57
N LYS A 134 12.85 -7.17 -4.94
CA LYS A 134 13.05 -6.80 -6.36
C LYS A 134 14.13 -7.67 -7.00
N GLN A 135 15.27 -7.77 -6.32
CA GLN A 135 16.48 -8.41 -6.82
C GLN A 135 16.41 -9.93 -6.92
N LYS A 136 15.55 -10.57 -6.12
CA LYS A 136 15.52 -12.04 -5.98
C LYS A 136 14.11 -12.60 -6.15
N ALA A 137 14.01 -13.82 -6.64
CA ALA A 137 12.78 -14.62 -6.66
C ALA A 137 12.88 -15.75 -5.61
N ASP A 138 13.26 -15.38 -4.39
CA ASP A 138 13.47 -16.31 -3.27
C ASP A 138 12.34 -16.13 -2.24
N PRO A 139 11.53 -17.17 -1.94
CA PRO A 139 10.48 -17.11 -0.93
C PRO A 139 10.96 -16.61 0.43
N ALA A 140 12.18 -16.96 0.85
CA ALA A 140 12.72 -16.53 2.15
C ALA A 140 12.89 -14.99 2.24
N VAL A 141 13.14 -14.34 1.10
CA VAL A 141 13.24 -12.88 1.02
C VAL A 141 11.86 -12.22 1.13
N ALA A 142 10.82 -12.84 0.55
CA ALA A 142 9.44 -12.39 0.70
C ALA A 142 8.94 -12.56 2.15
N ASP A 143 9.29 -13.66 2.81
CA ASP A 143 8.99 -13.88 4.23
C ASP A 143 9.69 -12.85 5.13
N ALA A 144 10.97 -12.54 4.86
CA ALA A 144 11.70 -11.51 5.60
C ALA A 144 11.06 -10.12 5.47
N LEU A 145 10.50 -9.78 4.31
CA LEU A 145 9.72 -8.56 4.12
C LEU A 145 8.46 -8.59 5.00
N LYS A 146 7.69 -9.67 4.97
CA LYS A 146 6.49 -9.82 5.81
C LYS A 146 6.83 -9.67 7.30
N THR A 147 7.87 -10.34 7.78
CA THR A 147 8.35 -10.21 9.17
C THR A 147 8.73 -8.77 9.50
N SER A 148 9.41 -8.07 8.59
CA SER A 148 9.81 -6.68 8.83
C SER A 148 8.60 -5.74 8.92
N ILE A 149 7.56 -5.97 8.11
CA ILE A 149 6.29 -5.23 8.18
C ILE A 149 5.60 -5.46 9.52
N GLU A 150 5.48 -6.72 9.96
CA GLU A 150 4.85 -7.03 11.25
C GLU A 150 5.64 -6.51 12.45
N ASN A 151 6.95 -6.27 12.32
CA ASN A 151 7.73 -5.62 13.38
C ASN A 151 7.37 -4.14 13.56
N ILE A 152 6.91 -3.44 12.50
CA ILE A 152 6.50 -2.03 12.60
C ILE A 152 5.00 -1.87 12.84
N ALA A 153 4.18 -2.85 12.47
CA ALA A 153 2.72 -2.75 12.56
C ALA A 153 2.20 -2.38 13.97
N PRO A 154 2.72 -2.95 15.09
CA PRO A 154 2.27 -2.56 16.43
C PRO A 154 2.52 -1.09 16.79
N MET A 155 3.44 -0.41 16.09
CA MET A 155 3.71 1.02 16.32
C MET A 155 2.56 1.92 15.84
N TYR A 156 1.62 1.36 15.07
CA TYR A 156 0.57 2.07 14.33
C TYR A 156 -0.83 1.53 14.59
N GLN A 157 -0.98 0.61 15.55
CA GLN A 157 -2.28 0.16 16.03
C GLN A 157 -2.87 1.23 16.94
N HIS A 158 -4.12 1.63 16.71
CA HIS A 158 -4.88 2.42 17.65
C HIS A 158 -5.69 1.51 18.58
N ASP A 159 -5.68 1.82 19.88
CA ASP A 159 -6.74 1.34 20.77
C ASP A 159 -8.05 1.97 20.29
N HIS A 160 -8.91 1.19 19.63
CA HIS A 160 -10.30 1.57 19.41
C HIS A 160 -11.01 1.66 20.77
N LYS A 161 -10.88 2.81 21.46
CA LYS A 161 -11.82 3.18 22.50
C LYS A 161 -13.12 3.59 21.80
N HIS A 162 -14.03 2.62 21.68
CA HIS A 162 -15.44 2.86 21.43
C HIS A 162 -16.07 3.64 22.59
#